data_AF-A0A2K0XMT5-F1
#
_entry.id   AF-A0A2K0XMT5-F1
#
_cell.length_a   1.000
_cell.length_b   1.000
_cell.length_c   1.000
_cell.angle_alpha   90.00
_cell.angle_beta   90.00
_cell.angle_gamma   90.00
#
_symmetry.space_group_name_H-M   'P 1'
#
loop_
_entity.id
_entity.type
_entity.pdbx_description
1 polymer ?
#
loop_
_entity_poly.entity_id
_entity_poly.type
_entity_poly.pdbx_seq_one_letter_code
_entity_poly.pdbx_strand_id
1 'polypeptide(L)'
;MAKSVLDGTNLILSVGGSALGFSTGCKVTTTTETGERVTKEAASGKWKEKYVKSFSESISAEGCVLTDGDSSTPTYDQLKEKQLAGEPIDASYGLRDGDKRTGKTSGGYSGKYIITSLELDGQAGDDAKYSVQLENCGKVAKVAAGLSESGSVASSKAGGTGA
;
A
#
# COMPACT_ATOMS: atom_id res chain seq x y z
N MET A 1 13.45 0.97 -26.54
CA MET A 1 12.43 1.76 -25.82
C MET A 1 13.07 2.28 -24.54
N ALA A 2 12.97 3.58 -24.26
CA ALA A 2 13.45 4.14 -23.00
C ALA A 2 12.63 3.55 -21.85
N LYS A 3 13.31 3.13 -20.78
CA LYS A 3 12.63 2.69 -19.56
C LYS A 3 12.21 3.95 -18.81
N SER A 4 10.92 4.10 -18.54
CA SER A 4 10.43 5.16 -17.65
C SER A 4 10.61 4.72 -16.20
N VAL A 5 11.10 5.64 -15.36
CA VAL A 5 11.23 5.44 -13.90
C VAL A 5 9.99 6.07 -13.26
N LEU A 6 9.37 5.36 -12.32
CA LEU A 6 8.26 5.89 -11.54
C LEU A 6 8.72 7.07 -10.68
N ASP A 7 8.07 8.22 -10.83
CA ASP A 7 8.25 9.36 -9.93
C ASP A 7 7.59 9.06 -8.57
N GLY A 8 8.33 9.25 -7.48
CA GLY A 8 7.82 9.08 -6.12
C GLY A 8 6.62 9.97 -5.80
N THR A 9 6.53 11.13 -6.44
CA THR A 9 5.38 12.07 -6.33
C THR A 9 4.08 11.45 -6.84
N ASN A 10 4.19 10.47 -7.75
CA ASN A 10 3.02 9.78 -8.30
C ASN A 10 2.55 8.64 -7.40
N LEU A 11 3.37 8.13 -6.45
CA LEU A 11 2.95 7.06 -5.54
C LEU A 11 2.17 7.63 -4.37
N ILE A 12 0.86 7.43 -4.36
CA ILE A 12 -0.03 7.94 -3.32
C ILE A 12 -0.75 6.82 -2.57
N LEU A 13 -0.99 7.04 -1.29
CA LEU A 13 -1.84 6.21 -0.44
C LEU A 13 -3.24 6.83 -0.37
N SER A 14 -4.26 6.00 -0.54
CA SER A 14 -5.66 6.33 -0.37
C SER A 14 -6.27 5.49 0.74
N VAL A 15 -7.07 6.13 1.59
CA VAL A 15 -7.78 5.51 2.72
C VAL A 15 -9.27 5.81 2.55
N GLY A 16 -10.11 4.78 2.60
CA GLY A 16 -11.56 4.93 2.43
C GLY A 16 -11.98 5.47 1.06
N GLY A 17 -11.16 5.28 0.02
CA GLY A 17 -11.42 5.76 -1.33
C GLY A 17 -10.89 7.17 -1.64
N SER A 18 -10.35 7.87 -0.65
CA SER A 18 -9.79 9.22 -0.80
C SER A 18 -8.28 9.22 -0.55
N ALA A 19 -7.54 9.95 -1.39
CA ALA A 19 -6.10 10.07 -1.25
C ALA A 19 -5.73 10.94 -0.05
N LEU A 20 -4.69 10.55 0.68
CA LEU A 20 -4.21 11.32 1.82
C LEU A 20 -3.80 12.74 1.41
N GLY A 21 -4.29 13.73 2.14
CA GLY A 21 -3.99 15.13 1.90
C GLY A 21 -2.53 15.45 2.22
N PHE A 22 -1.86 16.18 1.33
CA PHE A 22 -0.48 16.66 1.54
C PHE A 22 0.52 15.57 1.93
N SER A 23 0.34 14.36 1.38
CA SER A 23 1.29 13.29 1.63
C SER A 23 2.65 13.63 1.02
N THR A 24 3.68 13.63 1.85
CA THR A 24 5.08 13.91 1.50
C THR A 24 5.89 12.64 1.28
N GLY A 25 5.39 11.50 1.78
CA GLY A 25 6.04 10.21 1.62
C GLY A 25 5.04 9.06 1.68
N CYS A 26 5.28 8.05 0.85
CA CYS A 26 4.57 6.78 0.88
C CYS A 26 5.58 5.65 0.72
N LYS A 27 5.65 4.75 1.71
CA LYS A 27 6.53 3.59 1.70
C LYS A 27 5.70 2.34 1.93
N VAL A 28 5.80 1.40 0.98
CA VAL A 28 5.16 0.10 1.05
C VAL A 28 6.24 -0.97 1.24
N THR A 29 6.07 -1.81 2.25
CA THR A 29 6.98 -2.91 2.56
C THR A 29 6.20 -4.22 2.58
N THR A 30 6.45 -5.10 1.62
CA THR A 30 5.85 -6.45 1.57
C THR A 30 6.90 -7.49 1.97
N THR A 31 6.62 -8.25 3.03
CA THR A 31 7.46 -9.32 3.56
C THR A 31 6.80 -10.67 3.32
N THR A 32 7.58 -11.64 2.84
CA THR A 32 7.14 -13.04 2.72
C THR A 32 7.86 -13.89 3.75
N GLU A 33 7.12 -14.45 4.70
CA GLU A 33 7.68 -15.43 5.63
C GLU A 33 7.77 -16.79 4.92
N THR A 34 8.93 -17.44 5.00
CA THR A 34 9.14 -18.78 4.42
C THR A 34 9.44 -19.80 5.50
N GLY A 35 8.88 -20.99 5.34
CA GLY A 35 9.26 -22.19 6.07
C GLY A 35 10.22 -23.04 5.27
N GLU A 36 11.01 -23.85 5.96
CA GLU A 36 11.88 -24.85 5.35
C GLU A 36 11.28 -26.24 5.59
N ARG A 37 11.28 -27.09 4.57
CA ARG A 37 10.93 -28.50 4.69
C ARG A 37 12.17 -29.32 4.39
N VAL A 38 12.48 -30.26 5.27
CA VAL A 38 13.52 -31.26 5.04
C VAL A 38 12.83 -32.61 4.97
N THR A 39 12.84 -33.21 3.78
CA THR A 39 12.34 -34.57 3.57
C THR A 39 13.50 -35.56 3.69
N LYS A 40 13.21 -36.84 3.94
CA LYS A 40 14.25 -37.87 4.02
C LYS A 40 15.03 -38.03 2.70
N GLU A 41 14.39 -37.73 1.57
CA GLU A 41 14.99 -37.69 0.24
C GLU A 41 15.88 -36.44 0.01
N ALA A 42 15.56 -35.32 0.67
CA ALA A 42 16.33 -34.07 0.59
C ALA A 42 17.45 -33.96 1.65
N ALA A 43 17.53 -34.89 2.60
CA ALA A 43 18.53 -34.88 3.68
C ALA A 43 19.98 -35.00 3.17
N SER A 44 20.18 -35.54 1.97
CA SER A 44 21.45 -35.65 1.26
C SER A 44 21.69 -34.50 0.25
N GLY A 45 20.71 -33.63 0.02
CA GLY A 45 20.81 -32.46 -0.83
C GLY A 45 21.38 -31.25 -0.11
N LYS A 46 22.23 -30.45 -0.79
CA LYS A 46 22.81 -29.21 -0.22
C LYS A 46 21.82 -28.04 -0.14
N TRP A 47 20.65 -28.18 -0.77
CA TRP A 47 19.65 -27.12 -0.90
C TRP A 47 18.40 -27.46 -0.10
N LYS A 48 17.96 -26.53 0.75
CA LYS A 48 16.74 -26.67 1.53
C LYS A 48 15.52 -26.35 0.67
N GLU A 49 14.46 -27.14 0.79
CA GLU A 49 13.17 -26.83 0.18
C GLU A 49 12.48 -25.74 1.01
N LYS A 50 12.09 -24.63 0.37
CA LYS A 50 11.36 -23.52 1.00
C LYS A 50 9.91 -23.48 0.53
N TYR A 51 8.99 -23.18 1.45
CA TYR A 51 7.59 -22.91 1.14
C TYR A 51 7.15 -21.60 1.81
N VAL A 52 6.16 -20.92 1.24
CA VAL A 52 5.62 -19.68 1.81
C VAL A 52 4.69 -20.01 2.98
N LYS A 53 4.88 -19.33 4.11
CA LYS A 53 4.03 -19.44 5.29
C LYS A 53 2.98 -18.34 5.34
N SER A 54 3.41 -17.09 5.16
CA SER A 54 2.57 -15.92 5.33
C SER A 54 3.10 -14.75 4.50
N PHE A 55 2.21 -13.80 4.22
CA PHE A 55 2.54 -12.51 3.64
C PHE A 55 2.13 -11.43 4.65
N SER A 56 3.01 -10.47 4.88
CA SER A 56 2.74 -9.29 5.69
C SER A 56 3.11 -8.07 4.87
N GLU A 57 2.24 -7.09 4.82
CA GLU A 57 2.45 -5.82 4.17
C GLU A 57 2.19 -4.68 5.14
N SER A 58 3.18 -3.80 5.26
CA SER A 58 3.10 -2.59 6.04
C SER A 58 3.26 -1.38 5.13
N ILE A 59 2.40 -0.38 5.33
CA ILE A 59 2.43 0.88 4.60
C ILE A 59 2.64 1.99 5.62
N SER A 60 3.62 2.86 5.39
CA SER A 60 3.80 4.09 6.15
C SER A 60 3.63 5.28 5.23
N ALA A 61 2.86 6.28 5.67
CA ALA A 61 2.69 7.53 4.95
C ALA A 61 2.82 8.72 5.89
N GLU A 62 3.36 9.81 5.37
CA GLU A 62 3.57 11.06 6.09
C GLU A 62 2.92 12.20 5.31
N GLY A 63 2.47 13.23 6.02
CA GLY A 63 1.90 14.43 5.40
C GLY A 63 1.68 15.58 6.39
N CYS A 64 1.24 16.72 5.87
CA CYS A 64 0.87 17.88 6.69
C CYS A 64 -0.57 17.75 7.19
N VAL A 65 -0.81 18.20 8.42
CA VAL A 65 -2.14 18.19 9.05
C VAL A 65 -2.96 19.35 8.49
N LEU A 66 -4.10 19.02 7.90
CA LEU A 66 -5.08 20.02 7.47
C LEU A 66 -6.15 20.18 8.55
N THR A 67 -6.47 21.42 8.89
CA THR A 67 -7.56 21.79 9.81
C THR A 67 -8.89 22.02 9.07
N ASP A 68 -8.85 22.08 7.74
CA ASP A 68 -9.99 22.34 6.85
C ASP A 68 -10.24 21.19 5.86
N GLY A 69 -9.63 20.02 6.06
CA GLY A 69 -9.80 18.91 5.14
C GLY A 69 -11.20 18.29 5.19
N ASP A 70 -11.67 17.85 4.02
CA ASP A 70 -12.97 17.23 3.82
C ASP A 70 -12.86 15.71 3.54
N SER A 71 -13.99 15.04 3.28
CA SER A 71 -14.03 13.61 2.92
C SER A 71 -13.18 13.24 1.70
N SER A 72 -12.80 14.20 0.86
CA SER A 72 -11.94 14.04 -0.32
C SER A 72 -10.45 14.20 0.02
N THR A 73 -10.13 14.78 1.18
CA THR A 73 -8.77 14.93 1.73
C THR A 73 -8.75 14.48 3.19
N PRO A 74 -8.65 13.16 3.47
CA PRO A 74 -8.77 12.67 4.82
C PRO A 74 -7.74 13.33 5.74
N THR A 75 -8.22 13.90 6.84
CA THR A 75 -7.40 14.59 7.83
C THR A 75 -6.96 13.63 8.94
N TYR A 76 -6.05 14.11 9.77
CA TYR A 76 -5.59 13.41 10.97
C TYR A 76 -6.75 12.90 11.83
N ASP A 77 -7.79 13.72 12.04
CA ASP A 77 -8.93 13.34 12.87
C ASP A 77 -9.71 12.16 12.28
N GLN A 78 -9.93 12.12 10.97
CA GLN A 78 -10.59 10.98 10.32
C GLN A 78 -9.76 9.69 10.40
N LEU A 79 -8.44 9.80 10.31
CA LEU A 79 -7.54 8.66 10.54
C LEU A 79 -7.58 8.22 12.00
N LYS A 80 -7.66 9.17 12.94
CA LYS A 80 -7.73 8.90 14.37
C LYS A 80 -9.02 8.22 14.75
N GLU A 81 -10.15 8.68 14.24
CA GLU A 81 -11.46 8.03 14.42
C GLU A 81 -11.44 6.59 13.94
N LYS A 82 -10.89 6.35 12.73
CA LYS A 82 -10.75 5.00 12.17
C LYS A 82 -9.82 4.11 12.99
N GLN A 83 -8.72 4.67 13.51
CA GLN A 83 -7.81 3.95 14.41
C GLN A 83 -8.52 3.58 15.72
N LEU A 84 -9.28 4.51 16.32
CA LEU A 84 -10.00 4.29 17.57
C LEU A 84 -11.19 3.34 17.41
N ALA A 85 -11.81 3.29 16.23
CA ALA A 85 -12.83 2.29 15.90
C ALA A 85 -12.25 0.86 15.88
N GLY A 86 -10.94 0.72 15.61
CA GLY A 86 -10.26 -0.58 15.56
C GLY A 86 -10.73 -1.48 14.42
N GLU A 87 -11.46 -0.93 13.45
CA GLU A 87 -12.01 -1.69 12.33
C GLU A 87 -11.05 -1.72 11.13
N PRO A 88 -11.02 -2.83 10.37
CA PRO A 88 -10.35 -2.89 9.08
C PRO A 88 -10.84 -1.79 8.13
N ILE A 89 -9.92 -0.97 7.63
CA ILE A 89 -10.18 0.07 6.65
C ILE A 89 -9.74 -0.38 5.26
N ASP A 90 -10.48 0.03 4.24
CA ASP A 90 -10.05 -0.17 2.86
C ASP A 90 -8.99 0.87 2.52
N ALA A 91 -7.79 0.41 2.18
CA ALA A 91 -6.70 1.26 1.72
C ALA A 91 -6.14 0.76 0.40
N SER A 92 -5.65 1.69 -0.42
CA SER A 92 -5.03 1.39 -1.70
C SER A 92 -3.86 2.31 -1.94
N TYR A 93 -2.83 1.78 -2.59
CA TYR A 93 -1.70 2.57 -3.07
C TYR A 93 -1.57 2.42 -4.57
N GLY A 94 -1.31 3.53 -5.25
CA GLY A 94 -1.33 3.55 -6.71
C GLY A 94 -0.73 4.84 -7.26
N LEU A 95 -0.79 4.94 -8.58
CA LEU A 95 -0.28 6.10 -9.31
C LEU A 95 -1.31 7.21 -9.31
N ARG A 96 -0.88 8.46 -9.16
CA ARG A 96 -1.74 9.64 -9.29
C ARG A 96 -2.41 9.71 -10.67
N ASP A 97 -3.69 10.09 -10.73
CA ASP A 97 -4.43 10.30 -11.99
C ASP A 97 -4.17 11.68 -12.57
N GLY A 98 -3.00 11.86 -13.20
CA GLY A 98 -2.56 13.14 -13.74
C GLY A 98 -2.41 14.18 -12.62
N ASP A 99 -3.00 15.36 -12.80
CA ASP A 99 -2.96 16.44 -11.80
C ASP A 99 -3.93 16.23 -10.63
N LYS A 100 -4.83 15.24 -10.71
CA LYS A 100 -5.84 15.01 -9.65
C LYS A 100 -5.17 14.42 -8.42
N ARG A 101 -5.68 14.75 -7.22
CA ARG A 101 -5.21 14.11 -5.98
C ARG A 101 -5.65 12.66 -5.83
N THR A 102 -6.57 12.17 -6.66
CA THR A 102 -7.07 10.79 -6.62
C THR A 102 -6.09 9.81 -7.29
N GLY A 103 -5.99 8.60 -6.74
CA GLY A 103 -5.30 7.49 -7.41
C GLY A 103 -5.99 7.09 -8.71
N LYS A 104 -5.20 6.66 -9.70
CA LYS A 104 -5.70 6.00 -10.91
C LYS A 104 -6.49 4.77 -10.51
N THR A 105 -7.75 4.72 -10.91
CA THR A 105 -8.59 3.52 -10.79
C THR A 105 -8.07 2.35 -11.62
N SER A 106 -7.21 2.62 -12.60
CA SER A 106 -6.65 1.63 -13.53
C SER A 106 -5.29 1.05 -13.12
N GLY A 107 -4.80 1.29 -11.90
CA GLY A 107 -3.50 0.77 -11.48
C GLY A 107 -3.17 0.96 -10.01
N GLY A 108 -2.60 -0.08 -9.39
CA GLY A 108 -2.12 -0.04 -8.01
C GLY A 108 -2.37 -1.37 -7.31
N TYR A 109 -2.46 -1.30 -5.99
CA TYR A 109 -2.85 -2.41 -5.13
C TYR A 109 -3.84 -1.92 -4.10
N SER A 110 -4.77 -2.79 -3.71
CA SER A 110 -5.76 -2.50 -2.69
C SER A 110 -5.92 -3.66 -1.74
N GLY A 111 -6.31 -3.36 -0.51
CA GLY A 111 -6.50 -4.36 0.52
C GLY A 111 -7.21 -3.77 1.74
N LYS A 112 -7.41 -4.64 2.73
CA LYS A 112 -7.87 -4.24 4.05
C LYS A 112 -6.68 -4.08 4.98
N TYR A 113 -6.63 -2.95 5.67
CA TYR A 113 -5.55 -2.60 6.59
C TYR A 113 -6.12 -2.13 7.93
N ILE A 114 -5.29 -2.17 8.96
CA ILE A 114 -5.57 -1.57 10.26
C ILE A 114 -4.50 -0.51 10.50
N ILE A 115 -4.90 0.65 11.04
CA ILE A 115 -3.94 1.67 11.47
C ILE A 115 -3.34 1.20 12.79
N THR A 116 -2.06 0.82 12.75
CA THR A 116 -1.33 0.34 13.94
C THR A 116 -0.69 1.47 14.71
N SER A 117 -0.32 2.56 14.01
CA SER A 117 0.23 3.76 14.62
C SER A 117 -0.20 5.00 13.85
N LEU A 118 -0.41 6.09 14.61
CA LEU A 118 -0.75 7.41 14.10
C LEU A 118 -0.12 8.43 15.04
N GLU A 119 0.83 9.19 14.49
CA GLU A 119 1.63 10.19 15.19
C GLU A 119 1.26 11.59 14.70
N LEU A 120 1.27 12.56 15.62
CA LEU A 120 1.04 13.97 15.36
C LEU A 120 2.23 14.76 15.90
N ASP A 121 2.91 15.48 15.03
CA ASP A 121 4.03 16.35 15.37
C ASP A 121 3.65 17.81 15.06
N GLY A 122 3.88 18.71 16.00
CA GLY A 122 3.46 20.11 15.92
C GLY A 122 4.53 21.03 16.51
N GLN A 123 5.74 20.98 15.95
CA GLN A 123 6.84 21.82 16.38
C GLN A 123 6.55 23.31 16.17
N ALA A 124 6.86 24.14 17.17
CA ALA A 124 6.65 25.59 17.08
C ALA A 124 7.49 26.22 15.95
N GLY A 125 6.81 26.92 15.04
CA GLY A 125 7.44 27.56 13.88
C GLY A 125 7.43 26.70 12.61
N ASP A 126 6.93 25.46 12.68
CA ASP A 126 6.77 24.56 11.55
C ASP A 126 5.28 24.21 11.33
N ASP A 127 4.95 23.71 10.12
CA ASP A 127 3.64 23.13 9.85
C ASP A 127 3.46 21.81 10.62
N ALA A 128 2.28 21.60 11.20
CA ALA A 128 1.96 20.34 11.86
C ALA A 128 1.97 19.18 10.86
N LYS A 129 2.56 18.05 11.26
CA LYS A 129 2.72 16.84 10.44
C LYS A 129 2.10 15.65 11.11
N TYR A 130 1.68 14.69 10.30
CA TYR A 130 1.25 13.38 10.78
C TYR A 130 2.06 12.28 10.11
N SER A 131 2.21 11.18 10.83
CA SER A 131 2.75 9.93 10.31
C SER A 131 1.77 8.80 10.63
N VAL A 132 1.41 8.00 9.63
CA VAL A 132 0.48 6.89 9.79
C VAL A 132 1.15 5.59 9.35
N GLN A 133 1.00 4.55 10.16
CA GLN A 133 1.42 3.19 9.84
C GLN A 133 0.20 2.28 9.77
N LEU A 134 0.11 1.54 8.67
CA LEU A 134 -0.94 0.58 8.39
C LEU A 134 -0.32 -0.80 8.21
N GLU A 135 -1.04 -1.82 8.68
CA GLU A 135 -0.70 -3.23 8.45
C GLU A 135 -1.86 -3.95 7.80
N ASN A 136 -1.57 -4.83 6.83
CA ASN A 136 -2.60 -5.59 6.16
C ASN A 136 -3.26 -6.56 7.15
N CYS A 137 -4.59 -6.50 7.23
CA CYS A 137 -5.40 -7.48 7.98
C CYS A 137 -6.16 -8.42 7.04
N GLY A 138 -5.79 -8.41 5.76
CA GLY A 138 -6.41 -9.22 4.73
C GLY A 138 -5.53 -9.36 3.49
N LYS A 139 -6.12 -9.94 2.44
CA LYS A 139 -5.46 -10.13 1.15
C LYS A 139 -5.28 -8.78 0.46
N VAL A 140 -4.03 -8.50 0.06
CA VAL A 140 -3.70 -7.40 -0.85
C VAL A 140 -3.82 -7.92 -2.28
N ALA A 141 -4.55 -7.18 -3.12
CA ALA A 141 -4.82 -7.54 -4.51
C ALA A 141 -4.27 -6.47 -5.45
N LYS A 142 -3.68 -6.93 -6.56
CA LYS A 142 -3.30 -6.06 -7.67
C LYS A 142 -4.56 -5.51 -8.33
N VAL A 143 -4.62 -4.19 -8.49
CA VAL A 143 -5.67 -3.50 -9.23
C VAL A 143 -5.19 -3.25 -10.66
N ALA A 144 -5.92 -3.84 -11.62
CA ALA A 144 -5.69 -3.69 -13.06
C ALA A 144 -4.20 -3.85 -13.46
N ALA A 145 -3.56 -2.80 -13.97
CA ALA A 145 -2.21 -2.89 -14.51
C ALA A 145 -1.10 -2.84 -13.42
N GLY A 146 -1.44 -2.55 -12.16
CA GLY A 146 -0.47 -2.31 -11.09
C GLY A 146 0.18 -0.94 -11.19
N LEU A 147 1.44 -0.80 -10.77
CA LEU A 147 2.19 0.46 -10.86
C LEU A 147 2.74 0.69 -12.28
N SER A 148 1.85 0.87 -13.26
CA SER A 148 2.22 1.19 -14.65
C SER A 148 1.74 2.58 -15.05
N GLU A 149 2.67 3.49 -15.34
CA GLU A 149 2.33 4.84 -15.83
C GLU A 149 1.77 4.84 -17.26
N SER A 150 2.24 3.89 -18.08
CA SER A 150 1.69 3.62 -19.41
C SER A 150 0.46 2.72 -19.28
N GLY A 151 -0.71 3.20 -19.70
CA GLY A 151 -2.00 2.50 -19.61
C GLY A 151 -2.12 1.27 -20.52
N SER A 152 -1.10 0.41 -20.58
CA SER A 152 -1.18 -0.88 -21.26
C SER A 152 -1.80 -1.90 -20.32
N VAL A 153 -3.06 -2.21 -20.58
CA VAL A 153 -3.83 -3.27 -19.93
C VAL A 153 -3.17 -4.61 -20.28
N ALA A 154 -2.18 -5.03 -19.49
CA ALA A 154 -1.70 -6.41 -19.55
C ALA A 154 -2.76 -7.29 -18.88
N SER A 155 -3.73 -7.73 -19.68
CA SER A 155 -4.69 -8.78 -19.34
C SER A 155 -3.93 -9.98 -18.78
N SER A 156 -4.05 -10.22 -17.48
CA SER A 156 -3.65 -11.49 -16.88
C SER A 156 -4.64 -12.54 -17.36
N LYS A 157 -4.36 -13.16 -18.50
CA LYS A 157 -5.02 -14.39 -18.90
C LYS A 157 -4.67 -15.46 -17.88
N ALA A 158 -5.59 -15.70 -16.96
CA ALA A 158 -5.58 -16.85 -16.07
C ALA A 158 -5.49 -18.13 -16.93
N GLY A 159 -4.66 -19.07 -16.46
CA GLY A 159 -4.38 -20.33 -17.16
C GLY A 159 -5.63 -21.20 -17.36
N GLY A 160 -5.58 -22.00 -18.42
CA GLY A 160 -6.54 -23.05 -18.72
C GLY A 160 -5.86 -24.13 -19.58
N THR A 161 -5.34 -25.14 -18.88
CA THR A 161 -5.31 -26.60 -19.17
C THR A 161 -5.45 -27.17 -20.59
N GLY A 162 -4.63 -28.20 -20.86
CA GLY A 162 -4.83 -29.29 -21.83
C GLY A 162 -3.94 -29.16 -23.08
N ALA A 163 -3.18 -30.15 -23.53
CA ALA A 163 -3.07 -31.58 -23.23
C ALA A 163 -1.63 -32.05 -23.41
#